data_AF-F4GX80-F1
#
_entry.id   AF-F4GX80-F1
#
_cell.length_a   1.000
_cell.length_b   1.000
_cell.length_c   1.000
_cell.angle_alpha   90.00
_cell.angle_beta   90.00
_cell.angle_gamma   90.00
#
_symmetry.space_group_name_H-M   'P 1'
#
loop_
_entity.id
_entity.type
_entity.pdbx_description
1 polymer ?
#
loop_
_entity_poly.entity_id
_entity_poly.type
_entity_poly.pdbx_seq_one_letter_code
_entity_poly.pdbx_strand_id
1 'polypeptide(L)' 'MVQLPTMFIREELDSGILARVLPSWEPRPEIIHAVYASRRGQLPAVRALLDFLVQAFRDIEEE' A
#
# COMPACT_ATOMS: atom_id res chain seq x y z
N MET A 1 1.75 -0.88 22.09
CA MET A 1 2.21 -1.35 20.76
C MET A 1 1.09 -1.09 19.79
N VAL A 2 1.39 -0.48 18.64
CA VAL A 2 0.43 -0.18 17.57
C VAL A 2 0.89 -0.86 16.28
N GLN A 3 -0.06 -1.19 15.40
CA GLN A 3 0.24 -1.69 14.06
C GLN A 3 -0.01 -0.54 13.07
N LEU A 4 1.02 -0.18 12.33
CA LEU A 4 0.98 0.92 11.36
C LEU A 4 1.43 0.38 10.00
N PRO A 5 0.77 0.76 8.89
CA PRO A 5 1.25 0.47 7.56
C PRO A 5 2.66 1.05 7.38
N THR A 6 3.61 0.21 6.95
CA THR A 6 5.03 0.61 6.82
C THR A 6 5.21 1.79 5.87
N MET A 7 4.36 1.90 4.83
CA MET A 7 4.33 3.02 3.89
C MET A 7 4.17 4.41 4.54
N PHE A 8 3.61 4.49 5.76
CA PHE A 8 3.40 5.77 6.45
C PHE A 8 4.51 6.13 7.44
N ILE A 9 5.38 5.18 7.80
CA ILE A 9 6.31 5.33 8.93
C ILE A 9 7.77 5.07 8.58
N ARG A 10 8.11 5.09 7.29
CA ARG A 10 9.46 4.72 6.82
C ARG A 10 10.52 5.70 7.34
N GLU A 11 10.24 7.00 7.29
CA GLU A 11 11.14 8.05 7.78
C GLU A 11 11.37 7.94 9.30
N GLU A 12 10.35 7.65 10.08
CA GLU A 12 10.46 7.50 11.53
C GLU A 12 11.19 6.22 11.93
N LEU A 13 11.07 5.15 11.12
CA LEU A 13 11.86 3.93 11.29
C LEU A 13 13.34 4.20 10.93
N ASP A 14 13.61 4.90 9.84
CA ASP A 14 14.96 5.21 9.36
C ASP A 14 15.69 6.19 10.30
N SER A 15 14.97 7.16 10.86
CA SER A 15 15.48 8.10 11.87
C SER A 15 15.60 7.49 13.27
N GLY A 16 15.04 6.30 13.50
CA GLY A 16 15.06 5.61 14.79
C GLY A 16 14.09 6.19 15.83
N ILE A 17 13.20 7.11 15.45
CA ILE A 17 12.11 7.62 16.31
C ILE A 17 11.10 6.51 16.59
N LEU A 18 10.89 5.62 15.61
CA LEU A 18 10.14 4.38 15.77
C LEU A 18 11.07 3.16 15.71
N ALA A 19 10.73 2.13 16.47
CA ALA A 19 11.49 0.87 16.50
C ALA A 19 10.55 -0.33 16.31
N ARG A 20 11.02 -1.34 15.56
CA ARG A 20 10.32 -2.62 15.43
C ARG A 20 10.51 -3.43 16.72
N VAL A 21 9.40 -3.74 17.39
CA VAL A 21 9.41 -4.41 18.71
C VAL A 21 9.20 -5.94 18.63
N LEU A 22 8.82 -6.47 17.47
CA LEU A 22 8.60 -7.90 17.22
C LEU A 22 9.16 -8.29 15.84
N PRO A 23 10.49 -8.33 15.66
CA PRO A 23 11.11 -8.47 14.34
C PRO A 23 10.85 -9.82 13.66
N SER A 24 10.52 -10.87 14.41
CA SER A 24 10.19 -12.21 13.87
C SER A 24 8.70 -12.39 13.56
N TRP A 25 7.89 -11.36 13.77
CA TRP A 25 6.44 -11.42 13.59
C TRP A 25 6.02 -10.37 12.57
N GLU A 26 5.25 -10.80 11.57
CA GLU A 26 4.66 -9.92 10.56
C GLU A 26 3.14 -10.00 10.61
N PRO A 27 2.44 -8.86 10.50
CA PRO A 27 1.00 -8.85 10.30
C PRO A 27 0.66 -9.51 8.97
N ARG A 28 -0.56 -10.04 8.84
CA ARG A 28 -1.04 -10.55 7.55
C ARG A 28 -1.04 -9.41 6.53
N PRO A 29 -0.57 -9.63 5.30
CA PRO A 29 -0.70 -8.64 4.24
C PRO A 29 -2.17 -8.26 4.04
N GLU A 30 -2.43 -6.96 3.95
CA GLU A 30 -3.77 -6.41 3.71
C GLU A 30 -3.94 -6.07 2.24
N ILE A 31 -5.15 -6.30 1.69
CA ILE A 31 -5.42 -6.11 0.26
C ILE A 31 -5.96 -4.70 0.00
N ILE A 32 -5.28 -3.95 -0.88
CA ILE A 32 -5.78 -2.66 -1.38
C ILE A 32 -6.84 -2.91 -2.45
N HIS A 33 -8.06 -2.38 -2.23
CA HIS A 33 -9.18 -2.53 -3.15
C HIS A 33 -9.50 -1.22 -3.88
N ALA A 34 -9.47 -1.25 -5.22
CA ALA A 34 -9.94 -0.14 -6.05
C ALA A 34 -11.42 -0.32 -6.42
N VAL A 35 -12.30 0.55 -5.90
CA VAL A 35 -13.76 0.48 -6.14
C VAL A 35 -14.19 1.53 -7.17
N TYR A 36 -14.86 1.09 -8.23
CA TYR A 36 -15.35 1.95 -9.32
C TYR A 36 -16.66 1.43 -9.93
N ALA A 37 -17.41 2.31 -10.61
CA ALA A 37 -18.70 1.96 -11.19
C ALA A 37 -18.54 1.18 -12.52
N SER A 38 -18.87 -0.12 -12.52
CA SER A 38 -18.80 -0.99 -13.71
C SER A 38 -19.79 -0.61 -14.84
N ARG A 39 -20.92 0.01 -14.48
CA ARG A 39 -22.13 0.10 -15.33
C ARG A 39 -22.04 1.03 -16.55
N ARG A 40 -20.98 1.80 -16.74
CA ARG A 40 -20.84 2.78 -17.85
C ARG A 40 -19.95 2.31 -19.00
N GLY A 41 -19.51 1.05 -18.97
CA GLY A 41 -18.31 0.66 -19.70
C GLY A 41 -17.10 1.28 -19.01
N GLN A 42 -16.06 0.51 -18.73
CA GLN A 42 -14.88 1.04 -18.04
C GLN A 42 -14.25 2.12 -18.93
N LEU A 43 -14.45 3.40 -18.58
CA LEU A 43 -13.91 4.53 -19.33
C LEU A 43 -12.39 4.32 -19.49
N PRO A 44 -11.80 4.53 -20.69
CA PRO A 44 -10.37 4.35 -20.90
C PRO A 44 -9.51 5.09 -19.88
N ALA A 45 -9.93 6.28 -19.45
CA ALA A 45 -9.27 7.06 -18.40
C ALA A 45 -9.27 6.34 -17.03
N VAL A 46 -10.35 5.66 -16.65
CA VAL A 46 -10.42 4.88 -15.40
C VAL A 46 -9.51 3.66 -15.50
N ARG A 47 -9.46 3.00 -16.66
CA ARG A 47 -8.51 1.89 -16.89
C ARG A 47 -7.06 2.37 -16.74
N ALA A 48 -6.69 3.44 -17.42
CA ALA A 48 -5.34 4.00 -17.35
C ALA A 48 -4.95 4.38 -15.92
N LEU A 49 -5.88 4.97 -15.14
CA LEU A 49 -5.65 5.26 -13.73
C LEU A 49 -5.45 3.98 -12.90
N LEU A 50 -6.28 2.96 -13.10
CA LEU A 50 -6.14 1.68 -12.39
C LEU A 50 -4.80 1.01 -12.72
N ASP A 51 -4.38 1.01 -13.99
CA ASP A 51 -3.10 0.44 -14.41
C ASP A 51 -1.92 1.19 -13.76
N PHE A 52 -1.99 2.52 -13.70
CA PHE A 52 -1.01 3.35 -12.99
C PHE A 52 -0.95 3.03 -11.49
N LEU A 53 -2.10 2.94 -10.82
CA LEU A 53 -2.16 2.64 -9.39
C LEU A 53 -1.62 1.23 -9.09
N VAL A 54 -1.97 0.24 -9.91
CA VAL A 54 -1.45 -1.13 -9.75
C VAL A 54 0.08 -1.14 -9.85
N GLN A 55 0.66 -0.40 -10.80
CA GLN A 55 2.12 -0.31 -10.89
C GLN A 55 2.71 0.38 -9.66
N ALA A 56 2.17 1.54 -9.27
CA ALA A 56 2.68 2.30 -8.13
C ALA A 56 2.62 1.53 -6.81
N PHE A 57 1.58 0.73 -6.58
CA PHE A 57 1.47 -0.09 -5.36
C PHE A 57 2.34 -1.34 -5.38
N ARG A 58 2.64 -1.92 -6.55
CA ARG A 58 3.62 -3.01 -6.65
C ARG A 58 5.01 -2.53 -6.27
N ASP A 59 5.40 -1.35 -6.74
CA ASP A 59 6.72 -0.78 -6.46
C ASP A 59 6.90 -0.50 -4.95
N ILE A 60 5.81 -0.24 -4.21
CA ILE A 60 5.83 -0.06 -2.75
C ILE A 60 5.97 -1.41 -2.01
N GLU A 61 5.45 -2.52 -2.55
CA GLU A 61 5.53 -3.85 -1.92
C GLU A 61 6.91 -4.51 -2.08
N GLU A 62 7.67 -4.15 -3.12
CA GLU A 62 9.00 -4.74 -3.40
C GLU A 62 10.15 -4.13 -2.55
N GLU A 63 9.89 -3.12 -1.70
CA GLU A 63 10.89 -2.40 -0.86
C GLU A 63 10.78 -2.60 0.66
#